data_AF-A0A1E5UQX3-F1
#
_entry.id   AF-A0A1E5UQX3-F1
#
_cell.length_a   1.000
_cell.length_b   1.000
_cell.length_c   1.000
_cell.angle_alpha   90.00
_cell.angle_beta   90.00
_cell.angle_gamma   90.00
#
_symmetry.space_group_name_H-M   'P 1'
#
loop_
_entity.id
_entity.type
_entity.pdbx_description
1 polymer ?
#
loop_
_entity_poly.entity_id
_entity_poly.type
_entity_poly.pdbx_seq_one_letter_code
_entity_poly.pdbx_strand_id
1 'polypeptide(L)'
;MEFYRIEILCHDINVHVPHHISPRIPSYNLRAAYDSIKQNWGKYVNEANWNWRLMKTILTRCHVYDKERYYVPFDELAPEESQPIKFLRKFMPDYT
;
A
#
# COMPACT_ATOMS: atom_id res chain seq x y z
N MET A 1 -1.25 1.92 -20.79
CA MET A 1 0.18 1.53 -20.77
C MET A 1 0.90 2.00 -19.50
N GLU A 2 0.52 3.13 -18.88
CA GLU A 2 1.12 3.58 -17.61
C GLU A 2 0.77 2.70 -16.40
N PHE A 3 -0.48 2.22 -16.29
CA PHE A 3 -0.91 1.37 -15.17
C PHE A 3 -0.13 0.06 -15.02
N TYR A 4 0.29 -0.55 -16.13
CA TYR A 4 0.93 -1.87 -16.12
C TYR A 4 2.31 -1.88 -15.46
N ARG A 5 3.02 -0.75 -15.48
CA ARG A 5 4.37 -0.64 -14.86
C ARG A 5 4.30 -0.62 -13.34
N ILE A 6 3.29 0.05 -12.79
CA ILE A 6 3.06 0.13 -11.34
C ILE A 6 2.65 -1.25 -10.82
N GLU A 7 1.80 -1.96 -11.54
CA GLU A 7 1.37 -3.32 -11.15
C GLU A 7 2.55 -4.29 -11.09
N ILE A 8 3.46 -4.25 -12.07
CA ILE A 8 4.69 -5.07 -12.03
C ILE A 8 5.61 -4.67 -10.87
N LEU A 9 5.87 -3.37 -10.69
CA LEU A 9 6.71 -2.86 -9.58
C LEU A 9 6.17 -3.26 -8.22
N CYS A 10 4.86 -3.23 -8.08
CA CYS A 10 4.16 -3.55 -6.84
C CYS A 10 3.78 -5.04 -6.75
N HIS A 11 4.27 -5.91 -7.65
CA HIS A 11 3.97 -7.34 -7.67
C HIS A 11 2.47 -7.66 -7.57
N ASP A 12 1.64 -6.94 -8.32
CA ASP A 12 0.17 -7.08 -8.33
C ASP A 12 -0.48 -6.92 -6.94
N ILE A 13 0.18 -6.23 -5.99
CA ILE A 13 -0.36 -6.04 -4.63
C ILE A 13 -1.75 -5.38 -4.63
N ASN A 14 -2.03 -4.54 -5.64
CA ASN A 14 -3.31 -3.85 -5.82
C ASN A 14 -4.49 -4.80 -6.08
N VAL A 15 -4.23 -6.01 -6.57
CA VAL A 15 -5.25 -7.04 -6.79
C VAL A 15 -5.09 -8.24 -5.85
N HIS A 16 -4.21 -8.14 -4.85
CA HIS A 16 -3.88 -9.26 -3.96
C HIS A 16 -4.90 -9.51 -2.84
N VAL A 17 -5.83 -8.57 -2.60
CA VAL A 17 -6.89 -8.68 -1.59
C VAL A 17 -7.63 -10.03 -1.57
N PRO A 18 -8.02 -10.65 -2.70
CA PRO A 18 -8.69 -11.95 -2.70
C PRO A 18 -7.84 -13.06 -2.06
N HIS A 19 -6.51 -13.00 -2.21
CA HIS A 19 -5.60 -13.98 -1.59
C HIS A 19 -5.61 -13.89 -0.07
N HIS A 20 -5.74 -12.69 0.50
CA HIS A 20 -5.86 -12.50 1.95
C HIS A 20 -7.19 -13.00 2.51
N ILE A 21 -8.25 -13.00 1.70
CA ILE A 21 -9.55 -13.58 2.08
C ILE A 21 -9.50 -15.11 2.00
N SER A 22 -8.90 -15.64 0.94
CA SER A 22 -8.73 -17.08 0.72
C SER A 22 -7.39 -17.37 0.05
N PRO A 23 -6.38 -17.85 0.82
CA PRO A 23 -5.06 -18.17 0.29
C PRO A 23 -5.07 -19.28 -0.78
N ARG A 24 -6.19 -19.99 -0.95
CA ARG A 24 -6.37 -21.01 -2.00
C ARG A 24 -6.54 -20.40 -3.39
N ILE A 25 -6.86 -19.10 -3.49
CA ILE A 25 -6.95 -18.41 -4.78
C ILE A 25 -5.52 -18.19 -5.29
N PRO A 26 -5.13 -18.82 -6.40
CA PRO A 26 -3.77 -18.67 -6.93
C PRO A 26 -3.55 -17.28 -7.54
N SER A 27 -2.30 -16.85 -7.63
CA SER A 27 -1.92 -15.50 -8.09
C SER A 27 -2.46 -15.16 -9.49
N TYR A 28 -2.45 -16.13 -10.41
CA TYR A 28 -2.96 -15.97 -11.77
C TYR A 28 -4.49 -15.78 -11.86
N ASN A 29 -5.24 -16.04 -10.78
CA ASN A 29 -6.68 -15.80 -10.69
C ASN A 29 -7.04 -14.54 -9.90
N LEU A 30 -6.06 -13.79 -9.38
CA LEU A 30 -6.33 -12.65 -8.49
C LEU A 30 -7.14 -11.55 -9.16
N ARG A 31 -6.88 -11.25 -10.44
CA ARG A 31 -7.63 -10.21 -11.17
C ARG A 31 -9.11 -10.59 -11.31
N ALA A 32 -9.38 -11.80 -11.79
CA ALA A 32 -10.76 -12.30 -11.91
C ALA A 32 -11.48 -12.37 -10.55
N ALA A 33 -10.77 -12.80 -9.51
CA ALA A 33 -11.33 -12.83 -8.15
C ALA A 33 -11.59 -11.41 -7.61
N TYR A 34 -10.68 -10.47 -7.87
CA TYR A 34 -10.84 -9.07 -7.48
C TYR A 34 -12.02 -8.41 -8.20
N ASP A 35 -12.18 -8.66 -9.50
CA ASP A 35 -13.33 -8.19 -10.28
C ASP A 35 -14.65 -8.75 -9.75
N SER A 36 -14.68 -10.03 -9.36
CA SER A 36 -15.84 -10.64 -8.69
C SER A 36 -16.15 -9.94 -7.36
N ILE A 37 -15.12 -9.59 -6.57
CA ILE A 37 -15.31 -8.84 -5.34
C ILE A 37 -15.92 -7.46 -5.63
N LYS A 38 -15.40 -6.74 -6.63
CA LYS A 38 -15.91 -5.42 -7.01
C LYS A 38 -17.36 -5.48 -7.48
N GLN A 39 -17.71 -6.46 -8.29
CA GLN A 39 -19.06 -6.60 -8.83
C GLN A 39 -20.09 -6.85 -7.73
N ASN A 40 -19.76 -7.67 -6.73
CA ASN A 40 -20.70 -8.12 -5.71
C ASN A 40 -20.65 -7.28 -4.42
N TRP A 41 -19.50 -6.71 -4.08
CA TRP A 41 -19.26 -6.00 -2.83
C TRP A 41 -18.55 -4.64 -3.01
N GLY A 42 -18.52 -4.07 -4.23
CA GLY A 42 -17.79 -2.84 -4.54
C GLY A 42 -18.04 -1.66 -3.59
N LYS A 43 -19.25 -1.54 -3.04
CA LYS A 43 -19.57 -0.52 -2.00
C LYS A 43 -18.76 -0.62 -0.70
N TYR A 44 -18.13 -1.76 -0.45
CA TYR A 44 -17.29 -2.03 0.71
C TYR A 44 -15.80 -2.09 0.38
N VAL A 45 -15.46 -1.96 -0.91
CA VAL A 45 -14.07 -1.96 -1.37
C VAL A 45 -13.59 -0.52 -1.40
N ASN A 46 -12.44 -0.27 -0.77
CA ASN A 46 -11.77 1.02 -0.87
C ASN A 46 -10.74 0.96 -2.00
N GLU A 47 -10.94 1.77 -3.02
CA GLU A 47 -10.03 1.90 -4.14
C GLU A 47 -9.57 3.34 -4.28
N ALA A 48 -8.31 3.52 -4.66
CA ALA A 48 -7.75 4.82 -4.98
C ALA A 48 -7.17 4.78 -6.39
N ASN A 49 -7.41 5.84 -7.15
CA ASN A 49 -6.68 6.06 -8.39
C ASN A 49 -5.25 6.50 -8.08
N TRP A 50 -4.36 6.35 -9.07
CA TRP A 50 -3.00 6.86 -8.96
C TRP A 50 -3.01 8.34 -8.55
N ASN A 51 -2.33 8.63 -7.44
CA ASN A 51 -2.28 9.95 -6.86
C ASN A 51 -0.91 10.14 -6.23
N TRP A 52 -0.17 11.14 -6.69
CA TRP A 52 1.18 11.42 -6.18
C TRP A 52 1.20 11.75 -4.68
N ARG A 53 0.14 12.38 -4.16
CA ARG A 53 -0.04 12.64 -2.72
C ARG A 53 -0.22 11.33 -1.94
N LEU A 54 -0.98 10.38 -2.49
CA LEU A 54 -1.13 9.05 -1.89
C LEU A 54 0.20 8.30 -1.91
N MET A 55 0.91 8.32 -3.04
CA MET A 55 2.19 7.61 -3.13
C MET A 55 3.23 8.15 -2.18
N LYS A 56 3.34 9.46 -2.08
CA LYS A 56 4.18 10.10 -1.08
C LYS A 56 3.82 9.65 0.34
N THR A 57 2.53 9.58 0.67
CA THR A 57 2.06 9.10 1.97
C THR A 57 2.52 7.67 2.24
N ILE A 58 2.30 6.76 1.30
CA ILE A 58 2.72 5.35 1.40
C ILE A 58 4.24 5.23 1.61
N LEU A 59 5.03 6.01 0.87
CA LEU A 59 6.49 5.94 0.89
C LEU A 59 7.13 6.63 2.10
N THR A 60 6.46 7.61 2.72
CA THR A 60 7.08 8.45 3.77
C THR A 60 6.43 8.31 5.14
N ARG A 61 5.20 7.78 5.25
CA ARG A 61 4.45 7.64 6.51
C ARG A 61 4.25 6.18 6.88
N CYS A 62 5.35 5.51 7.28
CA CYS A 62 5.29 4.19 7.89
C CYS A 62 5.10 4.31 9.40
N HIS A 63 4.05 3.69 9.94
CA HIS A 63 3.82 3.60 11.38
C HIS A 63 3.71 2.13 11.79
N VAL A 64 4.17 1.84 12.99
CA VAL A 64 4.10 0.51 13.61
C VAL A 64 3.15 0.56 14.79
N TYR A 65 2.46 -0.54 15.03
CA TYR A 65 1.60 -0.66 16.20
C TYR A 65 2.44 -0.58 17.48
N ASP A 66 2.03 0.30 18.40
CA ASP A 66 2.55 0.42 19.75
C ASP A 66 1.40 0.29 20.74
N LYS A 67 1.63 -0.42 21.86
CA LYS A 67 0.54 -0.75 22.79
C LYS A 67 -0.01 0.48 23.52
N GLU A 68 0.82 1.48 23.79
CA GLU A 68 0.46 2.66 24.60
C GLU A 68 0.01 3.83 23.73
N ARG A 69 0.64 3.98 22.56
CA ARG A 69 0.45 5.09 21.63
C ARG A 69 -0.29 4.71 20.35
N TYR A 70 -0.75 3.46 20.25
CA TYR A 70 -1.43 2.84 19.11
C TYR A 70 -0.59 2.73 17.85
N TYR A 71 -0.14 3.84 17.27
CA TYR A 71 0.67 3.86 16.06
C TYR A 71 1.77 4.91 16.16
N VAL A 72 3.03 4.48 16.16
CA VAL A 72 4.20 5.36 16.23
C VAL A 72 4.97 5.35 14.91
N PRO A 73 5.62 6.46 14.51
CA PRO A 73 6.45 6.48 13.31
C PRO A 73 7.56 5.44 13.38
N PHE A 74 7.76 4.68 12.30
CA PHE A 74 8.80 3.64 12.25
C PHE A 74 10.20 4.20 12.54
N ASP A 75 10.48 5.43 12.11
CA ASP A 75 11.75 6.12 12.31
C ASP A 75 12.01 6.59 13.74
N GLU A 76 10.97 6.63 14.58
CA GLU A 76 11.10 6.79 16.04
C GLU A 76 11.52 5.46 16.68
N LEU A 77 10.91 4.35 16.26
CA LEU A 77 11.16 3.02 16.82
C LEU A 77 12.52 2.43 16.42
N ALA A 78 12.93 2.60 15.16
CA ALA A 78 14.17 2.06 14.61
C ALA A 78 15.00 3.12 13.86
N PRO A 79 15.59 4.12 14.57
CA PRO A 79 16.23 5.27 13.93
C PRO A 79 17.42 4.93 13.03
N GLU A 80 18.15 3.85 13.35
CA GLU A 80 19.32 3.39 12.60
C GLU A 80 18.91 2.71 11.28
N GLU A 81 17.79 1.98 11.28
CA GLU A 81 17.26 1.27 10.12
C GLU A 81 16.41 2.18 9.20
N SER A 82 15.97 3.33 9.73
CA SER A 82 15.02 4.21 9.04
C SER A 82 15.64 5.13 7.99
N GLN A 83 16.88 4.89 7.55
CA GLN A 83 17.57 5.73 6.56
C GLN A 83 16.79 5.90 5.25
N PRO A 84 16.16 4.85 4.68
CA PRO A 84 15.38 5.00 3.45
C PRO A 84 14.21 5.98 3.61
N ILE A 85 13.48 5.91 4.73
CA ILE A 85 12.33 6.80 5.01
C ILE A 85 12.80 8.25 5.21
N LYS A 86 13.91 8.44 5.94
CA LYS A 86 14.52 9.77 6.14
C LYS A 86 14.95 10.39 4.82
N PHE A 87 15.58 9.60 3.95
CA PHE A 87 15.93 10.02 2.60
C PHE A 87 14.68 10.42 1.81
N LEU A 88 13.64 9.57 1.76
CA LEU A 88 12.42 9.86 1.02
C LEU A 88 11.73 11.15 1.50
N ARG A 89 11.64 11.38 2.81
CA ARG A 89 11.07 12.63 3.36
C ARG A 89 11.87 13.88 2.99
N LYS A 90 13.20 13.77 2.88
CA LYS A 90 14.06 14.89 2.45
C LYS A 90 13.79 15.29 1.00
N PHE A 91 13.53 14.33 0.12
CA PHE A 91 13.30 14.57 -1.31
C PHE A 91 11.81 14.69 -1.69
N MET A 92 10.92 14.30 -0.79
CA MET A 92 9.47 14.44 -0.91
C MET A 92 8.94 15.22 0.31
N PRO A 93 9.18 16.55 0.40
CA PRO A 93 8.69 17.35 1.51
C PRO A 93 7.17 17.54 1.45
N ASP A 94 6.54 17.78 2.60
CA ASP A 94 5.12 18.15 2.70
C ASP A 94 4.79 19.39 1.86
N TYR A 95 3.64 19.32 1.18
CA TYR A 95 3.11 20.47 0.47
C TYR A 95 2.74 21.50 1.55
N THR A 96 3.35 22.67 1.49
CA THR A 96 2.88 23.87 2.20
C THR A 96 1.46 24.21 1.77
#